data_AF-A0A8J8F6H3-F1
#
_entry.id   AF-A0A8J8F6H3-F1
#
_cell.length_a   1.000
_cell.length_b   1.000
_cell.length_c   1.000
_cell.angle_alpha   90.00
_cell.angle_beta   90.00
_cell.angle_gamma   90.00
#
_symmetry.space_group_name_H-M   'P 1'
#
loop_
_entity.id
_entity.type
_entity.pdbx_description
1 polymer ?
#
loop_
_entity_poly.entity_id
_entity_poly.type
_entity_poly.pdbx_seq_one_letter_code
_entity_poly.pdbx_strand_id
1 'polypeptide(L)' 'MNKNNTPEDELRTDPPSANEDVAKLRLQLSHYSLSELEQEGLVRYDRDEQIVKKGPRFDEKKSEGDID' A
#
# COMPACT_ATOMS: atom_id res chain seq x y z
N MET A 1 25.66 3.26 -30.57
CA MET A 1 24.73 2.74 -29.55
C MET A 1 25.34 2.88 -28.16
N ASN A 2 25.08 3.99 -27.49
CA ASN A 2 25.29 4.14 -26.04
C ASN A 2 24.02 3.64 -25.36
N LYS A 3 24.10 2.48 -24.71
CA LYS A 3 23.02 1.96 -23.88
C LYS A 3 23.04 2.78 -22.60
N ASN A 4 22.17 3.78 -22.54
CA ASN A 4 21.87 4.50 -21.30
C ASN A 4 21.20 3.51 -20.32
N ASN A 5 22.02 2.78 -19.57
CA ASN A 5 21.61 2.06 -18.37
C ASN A 5 21.27 3.09 -17.29
N THR A 6 20.12 3.75 -17.41
CA THR A 6 19.52 4.47 -16.29
C THR A 6 18.57 3.48 -15.63
N PRO A 7 18.84 2.98 -14.42
CA PRO A 7 17.85 2.19 -13.70
C PRO A 7 16.66 3.11 -13.43
N GLU A 8 15.54 2.88 -14.10
CA GLU A 8 14.24 3.53 -13.83
C GLU A 8 13.64 3.09 -12.48
N ASP A 9 14.50 2.85 -11.48
CA ASP A 9 14.15 2.33 -10.14
C ASP A 9 14.01 3.46 -9.11
N GLU A 10 14.15 4.73 -9.50
CA GLU A 10 14.23 5.86 -8.55
C GLU A 10 12.92 6.61 -8.28
N LEU A 11 11.76 6.21 -8.82
CA LEU A 11 10.51 6.97 -8.55
C LEU A 11 9.26 6.13 -8.32
N ARG A 12 9.40 4.88 -7.85
CA ARG A 12 8.31 4.30 -7.05
C ARG A 12 8.51 4.79 -5.61
N THR A 13 8.09 6.03 -5.34
CA THR A 13 7.97 6.60 -3.97
C THR A 13 7.00 5.81 -3.09
N ASP A 14 6.35 4.82 -3.66
CA ASP A 14 5.40 3.99 -2.98
C ASP A 14 6.08 2.79 -2.29
N PRO A 15 5.97 2.67 -0.96
CA PRO A 15 6.62 1.60 -0.22
C PRO A 15 6.06 0.22 -0.61
N PRO A 16 6.90 -0.82 -0.66
CA PRO A 16 6.47 -2.17 -0.99
C PRO A 16 5.44 -2.69 0.02
N SER A 17 4.52 -3.53 -0.45
CA SER A 17 3.53 -4.19 0.39
C SER A 17 4.11 -5.49 0.96
N ALA A 18 3.92 -5.72 2.26
CA ALA A 18 4.43 -6.91 2.95
C ALA A 18 3.80 -8.22 2.45
N ASN A 19 2.58 -8.17 1.90
CA ASN A 19 1.83 -9.33 1.41
C ASN A 19 0.91 -8.95 0.23
N GLU A 20 0.49 -9.96 -0.55
CA GLU A 20 -0.41 -9.79 -1.69
C GLU A 20 -1.76 -9.16 -1.32
N ASP A 21 -2.32 -9.51 -0.16
CA ASP A 21 -3.57 -8.90 0.31
C ASP A 21 -3.44 -7.38 0.48
N VAL A 22 -2.32 -6.92 1.05
CA VAL A 22 -2.05 -5.48 1.23
C VAL A 22 -1.89 -4.81 -0.12
N ALA A 23 -1.20 -5.46 -1.06
CA ALA A 23 -1.06 -4.97 -2.42
C ALA A 23 -2.43 -4.85 -3.13
N LYS A 24 -3.30 -5.85 -2.99
CA LYS A 24 -4.67 -5.83 -3.54
C LYS A 24 -5.52 -4.72 -2.93
N LEU A 25 -5.47 -4.57 -1.61
CA LEU A 25 -6.18 -3.49 -0.90
C LEU A 25 -5.72 -2.13 -1.39
N ARG A 26 -4.41 -1.91 -1.51
CA ARG A 26 -3.83 -0.66 -2.02
C ARG A 26 -4.16 -0.41 -3.49
N LEU A 27 -4.32 -1.46 -4.30
CA LEU A 27 -4.80 -1.34 -5.67
C LEU A 27 -6.28 -0.93 -5.74
N GLN A 28 -7.14 -1.58 -4.95
CA GLN A 28 -8.57 -1.27 -4.83
C GLN A 28 -8.80 0.14 -4.29
N LEU A 29 -7.99 0.53 -3.30
CA LEU A 29 -8.02 1.82 -2.63
C LEU A 29 -6.93 2.75 -3.17
N SER A 30 -6.56 2.62 -4.43
CA SER A 30 -5.51 3.44 -5.07
C SER A 30 -5.84 4.93 -5.13
N HIS A 31 -7.09 5.29 -4.91
CA HIS A 31 -7.56 6.67 -4.74
C HIS A 31 -7.31 7.23 -3.33
N TYR A 32 -7.03 6.38 -2.35
CA TYR A 32 -6.62 6.76 -1.00
C TYR A 32 -5.10 6.73 -0.87
N SER A 33 -4.58 7.70 -0.14
CA SER A 33 -3.16 7.78 0.21
C SER A 33 -2.79 6.75 1.29
N LEU A 34 -1.53 6.33 1.33
CA LEU A 34 -1.03 5.44 2.38
C LEU A 34 -1.38 5.94 3.80
N SER A 35 -1.23 7.25 4.03
CA SER A 35 -1.56 7.88 5.32
C SER A 35 -3.04 7.75 5.68
N GLU A 36 -3.94 7.83 4.70
CA GLU A 36 -5.39 7.64 4.92
C GLU A 36 -5.67 6.18 5.26
N LEU A 37 -5.06 5.23 4.54
CA LEU A 37 -5.18 3.81 4.84
C LEU A 37 -4.62 3.45 6.22
N GLU A 38 -3.57 4.14 6.66
CA GLU A 38 -2.99 3.99 8.00
C GLU A 38 -3.86 4.61 9.08
N GLN A 39 -4.44 5.80 8.83
CA GLN A 39 -5.36 6.48 9.73
C GLN A 39 -6.65 5.68 9.93
N GLU A 40 -7.17 5.05 8.88
CA GLU A 40 -8.32 4.13 8.94
C GLU A 40 -7.97 2.81 9.65
N GLY A 41 -6.70 2.55 9.92
CA GLY A 41 -6.21 1.32 10.54
C GLY A 41 -6.19 0.10 9.60
N LEU A 42 -6.33 0.32 8.30
CA LEU A 42 -6.36 -0.72 7.29
C LEU A 42 -4.96 -1.24 7.02
N VAL A 43 -4.00 -0.35 6.87
CA VAL A 43 -2.59 -0.71 6.71
C VAL A 43 -1.77 -0.07 7.82
N ARG A 44 -0.52 -0.47 7.96
CA ARG A 44 0.45 0.20 8.83
C ARG A 44 1.77 0.30 8.11
N TYR A 45 2.38 1.48 8.12
CA TYR A 45 3.70 1.63 7.55
C TYR A 45 4.75 1.25 8.59
N ASP A 46 5.48 0.17 8.32
CA ASP A 46 6.61 -0.22 9.14
C ASP A 46 7.83 0.57 8.69
N ARG A 47 8.25 1.54 9.51
CA ARG A 47 9.39 2.40 9.20
C ARG A 47 10.73 1.68 9.36
N ASP A 48 10.77 0.63 10.17
CA ASP A 48 11.98 -0.14 10.41
C ASP A 48 12.29 -1.03 9.19
N GLU A 49 11.27 -1.69 8.64
CA GLU A 49 11.40 -2.53 7.44
C GLU A 49 11.11 -1.77 6.13
N GLN A 50 10.64 -0.53 6.21
CA GLN A 50 10.16 0.28 5.09
C GLN A 50 9.09 -0.40 4.23
N ILE A 51 8.26 -1.27 4.83
CA ILE A 51 7.21 -2.02 4.15
C ILE A 51 5.82 -1.71 4.72
N VAL A 52 4.80 -1.80 3.88
CA VAL A 52 3.40 -1.63 4.29
C VAL A 52 2.84 -2.96 4.76
N LYS A 53 2.46 -3.04 6.03
CA LYS A 53 1.86 -4.23 6.66
C LYS A 53 0.35 -4.09 6.80
N LYS A 54 -0.31 -5.21 7.13
CA LYS A 54 -1.72 -5.23 7.51
C LYS A 54 -1.90 -4.42 8.80
N GLY A 55 -2.84 -3.48 8.77
CA GLY A 55 -3.27 -2.76 9.95
C GLY A 55 -4.27 -3.59 10.77
N PRO A 56 -4.57 -3.16 12.00
CA PRO A 56 -5.48 -3.88 12.90
C PRO A 56 -6.91 -4.03 12.37
N ARG A 57 -7.35 -3.12 11.47
CA ARG A 57 -8.68 -3.11 10.84
C ARG A 57 -8.65 -3.61 9.40
N PHE A 58 -7.54 -4.24 8.96
CA PHE A 58 -7.36 -4.70 7.58
C PHE A 58 -8.50 -5.60 7.09
N ASP A 59 -8.95 -6.54 7.93
CA ASP A 59 -10.03 -7.47 7.60
C ASP A 59 -11.44 -6.90 7.86
N GLU A 60 -11.55 -5.77 8.55
CA GLU A 60 -12.83 -5.11 8.88
C GLU A 60 -13.45 -4.45 7.64
N LYS A 61 -12.61 -3.85 6.77
CA LYS A 61 -13.08 -3.22 5.52
C LYS A 61 -13.51 -4.20 4.43
N LYS A 62 -13.28 -5.50 4.59
CA LYS A 62 -13.91 -6.51 3.72
C LYS A 62 -15.42 -6.61 3.96
N SER A 63 -15.93 -6.06 5.06
CA SER A 63 -17.33 -6.15 5.46
C SER A 63 -18.16 -4.87 5.22
N GLU A 64 -17.55 -3.76 4.84
CA GLU A 64 -18.25 -2.49 4.57
C GLU A 64 -18.43 -2.27 3.06
N GLY A 65 -19.17 -3.18 2.43
CA GLY A 65 -19.68 -3.07 1.06
C GLY A 65 -21.17 -2.71 0.98
N ASP A 66 -21.83 -2.46 2.11
CA ASP A 66 -23.27 -2.20 2.19
C ASP A 66 -23.54 -1.00 3.11
N ILE A 67 -23.53 0.22 2.57
CA ILE A 67 -24.35 1.31 3.12
C ILE A 67 -25.04 2.02 1.95
N ASP A 68 -26.33 1.67 1.83
CA ASP A 68 -27.50 2.26 1.15
C ASP A 68 -27.32 3.38 0.10
#